data_AF-A0A1Q6DQ56-F1
#
_entry.id   AF-A0A1Q6DQ56-F1
#
_cell.length_a   1.000
_cell.length_b   1.000
_cell.length_c   1.000
_cell.angle_alpha   90.00
_cell.angle_beta   90.00
_cell.angle_gamma   90.00
#
_symmetry.space_group_name_H-M   'P 1'
#
loop_
_entity.id
_entity.type
_entity.pdbx_description
1 polymer ?
#
loop_
_entity_poly.entity_id
_entity_poly.type
_entity_poly.pdbx_seq_one_letter_code
_entity_poly.pdbx_strand_id
1 'polypeptide(L)'
;MKKHKVGILAAALALGLSASPALAAIELWDWAFNVDGTMTRGLDDFGDPTGDSMPTSGALNPEGLGTLTWTTSGDGNHTFLAFFDYEINEDGDTFFNEYGAVNNESALKTGQSWEIDDPWFGDIYGHVVDGTGLDNDNGAVDGDVSFAMGWDFTLLADETATITLKLFEFALDAAGAANTPTGFFLSHMDYDNDRVIYFTSSLDIGGGNPVPEPATMLLFGTGLAGLYGARRRRMKKA
;
A
#
# COMPACT_ATOMS: atom_id res chain seq x y z
N MET A 1 -73.72 -25.20 -27.37
CA MET A 1 -72.37 -25.38 -27.96
C MET A 1 -71.99 -24.11 -28.72
N LYS A 2 -70.72 -23.65 -28.59
CA LYS A 2 -70.07 -22.40 -29.09
C LYS A 2 -69.99 -21.30 -28.01
N LYS A 3 -68.83 -21.10 -27.35
CA LYS A 3 -67.61 -20.32 -27.73
C LYS A 3 -67.87 -18.80 -27.50
N HIS A 4 -67.11 -17.97 -26.78
CA HIS A 4 -65.68 -17.92 -26.45
C HIS A 4 -65.40 -17.08 -25.18
N LYS A 5 -64.18 -17.28 -24.68
CA LYS A 5 -63.50 -16.71 -23.50
C LYS A 5 -63.40 -15.18 -23.56
N VAL A 6 -63.76 -14.50 -22.47
CA VAL A 6 -63.51 -13.06 -22.28
C VAL A 6 -62.41 -12.88 -21.24
N GLY A 7 -61.24 -12.47 -21.74
CA GLY A 7 -60.32 -11.54 -21.09
C GLY A 7 -59.73 -11.91 -19.73
N ILE A 8 -58.77 -12.85 -19.71
CA ILE A 8 -57.67 -12.74 -18.73
C ILE A 8 -56.83 -11.57 -19.21
N LEU A 9 -57.01 -10.41 -18.57
CA LEU A 9 -56.22 -9.22 -18.79
C LEU A 9 -54.76 -9.58 -18.49
N ALA A 10 -53.91 -9.45 -19.50
CA ALA A 10 -52.49 -9.71 -19.45
C ALA A 10 -51.81 -8.75 -18.46
N ALA A 11 -51.61 -9.22 -17.22
CA ALA A 11 -50.59 -8.67 -16.32
C ALA A 11 -49.26 -9.39 -16.59
N ALA A 12 -48.79 -9.31 -17.83
CA ALA A 12 -47.38 -9.56 -18.18
C ALA A 12 -46.73 -8.19 -18.40
N LEU A 13 -46.84 -7.32 -17.39
CA LEU A 13 -46.17 -6.03 -17.41
C LEU A 13 -44.72 -6.27 -16.98
N ALA A 14 -43.90 -6.53 -17.99
CA ALA A 14 -42.47 -6.29 -18.04
C ALA A 14 -41.76 -6.17 -16.67
N LEU A 15 -41.43 -7.31 -16.07
CA LEU A 15 -40.17 -7.44 -15.34
C LEU A 15 -39.06 -7.34 -16.37
N GLY A 16 -38.84 -6.14 -16.89
CA GLY A 16 -37.56 -5.76 -17.47
C GLY A 16 -36.56 -5.81 -16.32
N LEU A 17 -36.01 -6.99 -16.09
CA LEU A 17 -34.76 -7.16 -15.38
C LEU A 17 -33.75 -6.34 -16.18
N SER A 18 -33.59 -5.07 -15.83
CA SER A 18 -32.38 -4.33 -16.14
C SER A 18 -31.27 -5.10 -15.43
N ALA A 19 -30.64 -6.02 -16.14
CA ALA A 19 -29.31 -6.48 -15.76
C ALA A 19 -28.46 -5.21 -15.79
N SER A 20 -28.11 -4.72 -14.61
CA SER A 20 -27.00 -3.78 -14.53
C SER A 20 -25.81 -4.47 -15.19
N PRO A 21 -25.03 -3.78 -16.05
CA PRO A 21 -23.76 -4.34 -16.48
C PRO A 21 -23.00 -4.77 -15.22
N ALA A 22 -22.47 -5.99 -15.23
CA ALA A 22 -21.52 -6.38 -14.20
C ALA A 22 -20.36 -5.39 -14.30
N LEU A 23 -19.95 -4.82 -13.16
CA LEU A 23 -18.71 -4.06 -13.12
C LEU A 23 -17.56 -5.02 -13.43
N ALA A 24 -16.54 -4.53 -14.12
CA ALA A 24 -15.26 -5.22 -14.30
C ALA A 24 -14.80 -5.79 -12.96
N ALA A 25 -14.51 -7.09 -12.91
CA ALA A 25 -14.04 -7.74 -11.69
C ALA A 25 -12.60 -7.28 -11.38
N ILE A 26 -12.28 -7.09 -10.09
CA ILE A 26 -10.90 -7.01 -9.62
C ILE A 26 -10.66 -8.28 -8.83
N GLU A 27 -9.56 -8.97 -9.12
CA GLU A 27 -9.11 -10.15 -8.40
C GLU A 27 -7.66 -9.96 -8.00
N LEU A 28 -7.32 -10.28 -6.75
CA LEU A 28 -5.93 -10.41 -6.33
C LEU A 28 -5.45 -11.80 -6.73
N TRP A 29 -4.61 -11.88 -7.75
CA TRP A 29 -4.09 -13.13 -8.29
C TRP A 29 -2.96 -13.70 -7.44
N ASP A 30 -1.92 -12.90 -7.17
CA ASP A 30 -0.80 -13.29 -6.32
C ASP A 30 -0.35 -12.17 -5.37
N TRP A 31 0.38 -12.56 -4.34
CA TRP A 31 1.01 -11.67 -3.39
C TRP A 31 2.29 -12.29 -2.84
N ALA A 32 3.25 -11.44 -2.50
CA ALA A 32 4.49 -11.85 -1.85
C ALA A 32 4.97 -10.80 -0.84
N PHE A 33 5.60 -11.27 0.23
CA PHE A 33 6.25 -10.41 1.21
C PHE A 33 7.64 -10.94 1.52
N ASN A 34 8.63 -10.05 1.51
CA ASN A 34 9.94 -10.32 2.05
C ASN A 34 10.21 -9.39 3.22
N VAL A 35 10.28 -9.98 4.41
CA VAL A 35 10.45 -9.26 5.68
C VAL A 35 11.71 -9.75 6.36
N ASP A 36 12.70 -8.87 6.47
CA ASP A 36 14.01 -9.18 7.04
C ASP A 36 14.65 -10.44 6.42
N GLY A 37 14.47 -10.64 5.11
CA GLY A 37 14.95 -11.81 4.37
C GLY A 37 14.08 -13.07 4.51
N THR A 38 12.96 -13.00 5.24
CA THR A 38 11.98 -14.08 5.35
C THR A 38 10.87 -13.89 4.33
N MET A 39 10.71 -14.87 3.46
CA MET A 39 9.76 -14.85 2.36
C MET A 39 8.45 -15.59 2.70
N THR A 40 7.30 -15.00 2.36
CA THR A 40 5.95 -15.59 2.42
C THR A 40 5.14 -15.18 1.18
N ARG A 41 4.50 -16.11 0.47
CA ARG A 41 3.81 -15.87 -0.82
C ARG A 41 2.49 -16.60 -0.95
N GLY A 42 1.58 -16.09 -1.76
CA GLY A 42 0.34 -16.78 -2.14
C GLY A 42 0.60 -17.98 -3.02
N LEU A 43 1.34 -17.78 -4.10
CA LEU A 43 1.68 -18.80 -5.09
C LEU A 43 3.18 -19.15 -5.07
N ASP A 44 3.54 -20.36 -5.49
CA ASP A 44 4.92 -20.73 -5.76
C ASP A 44 5.35 -20.37 -7.19
N ASP A 45 6.60 -20.72 -7.56
CA ASP A 45 7.16 -20.39 -8.87
C ASP A 45 6.45 -21.10 -10.05
N PHE A 46 5.50 -21.99 -9.77
CA PHE A 46 4.66 -22.68 -10.75
C PHE A 46 3.21 -22.20 -10.73
N GLY A 47 2.87 -21.20 -9.91
CA GLY A 47 1.50 -20.70 -9.74
C GLY A 47 0.64 -21.58 -8.82
N ASP A 48 1.23 -22.52 -8.07
CA ASP A 48 0.49 -23.37 -7.14
C ASP A 48 0.38 -22.68 -5.75
N PRO A 49 -0.79 -22.71 -5.08
CA PRO A 49 -0.94 -22.11 -3.76
C PRO A 49 0.01 -22.74 -2.72
N THR A 50 0.77 -21.90 -2.03
CA THR A 50 1.74 -22.37 -1.01
C THR A 50 1.07 -22.76 0.32
N GLY A 51 -0.10 -22.18 0.59
CA GLY A 51 -0.78 -22.26 1.88
C GLY A 51 -0.26 -21.29 2.94
N ASP A 52 0.66 -20.39 2.59
CA ASP A 52 1.10 -19.33 3.49
C ASP A 52 -0.03 -18.35 3.80
N SER A 53 0.10 -17.64 4.91
CA SER A 53 -0.74 -16.51 5.24
C SER A 53 0.09 -15.22 5.15
N MET A 54 -0.52 -14.13 4.68
CA MET A 54 0.15 -12.84 4.67
C MET A 54 0.67 -12.52 6.09
N PRO A 55 1.92 -12.05 6.25
CA PRO A 55 2.53 -11.80 7.56
C PRO A 55 2.00 -10.52 8.22
N THR A 56 0.85 -10.02 7.75
CA THR A 56 0.24 -8.76 8.14
C THR A 56 -1.05 -9.02 8.94
N SER A 57 -1.51 -8.00 9.64
CA SER A 57 -2.85 -7.92 10.20
C SER A 57 -3.72 -7.00 9.33
N GLY A 58 -5.04 -7.06 9.52
CA GLY A 58 -5.98 -6.28 8.72
C GLY A 58 -6.95 -7.18 7.97
N ALA A 59 -7.63 -6.61 6.98
CA ALA A 59 -8.60 -7.34 6.17
C ALA A 59 -8.58 -6.82 4.75
N LEU A 60 -8.60 -7.76 3.82
CA LEU A 60 -8.93 -7.53 2.42
C LEU A 60 -10.40 -7.92 2.21
N ASN A 61 -11.06 -7.21 1.31
CA ASN A 61 -12.38 -7.57 0.82
C ASN A 61 -12.25 -8.78 -0.15
N PRO A 62 -13.36 -9.31 -0.68
CA PRO A 62 -13.30 -10.41 -1.65
C PRO A 62 -12.54 -10.11 -2.95
N GLU A 63 -12.32 -8.83 -3.28
CA GLU A 63 -11.53 -8.38 -4.44
C GLU A 63 -10.04 -8.24 -4.09
N GLY A 64 -9.62 -8.60 -2.86
CA GLY A 64 -8.25 -8.44 -2.40
C GLY A 64 -7.88 -7.00 -2.01
N LEU A 65 -8.81 -6.04 -2.07
CA LEU A 65 -8.58 -4.65 -1.70
C LEU A 65 -8.82 -4.42 -0.20
N GLY A 66 -8.02 -3.58 0.44
CA GLY A 66 -8.21 -3.25 1.84
C GLY A 66 -7.02 -2.55 2.48
N THR A 67 -6.86 -2.79 3.78
CA THR A 67 -5.74 -2.23 4.55
C THR A 67 -5.05 -3.37 5.28
N LEU A 68 -3.74 -3.45 5.09
CA LEU A 68 -2.85 -4.38 5.77
C LEU A 68 -1.89 -3.60 6.66
N THR A 69 -1.51 -4.18 7.78
CA THR A 69 -0.61 -3.57 8.75
C THR A 69 0.38 -4.59 9.26
N TRP A 70 1.66 -4.25 9.20
CA TRP A 70 2.74 -5.03 9.77
C TRP A 70 3.43 -4.22 10.87
N THR A 71 3.80 -4.89 11.95
CA THR A 71 4.45 -4.25 13.11
C THR A 71 5.65 -5.09 13.53
N THR A 72 6.77 -4.42 13.80
CA THR A 72 7.96 -5.06 14.36
C THR A 72 8.55 -4.23 15.50
N SER A 73 9.21 -4.94 16.40
CA SER A 73 10.00 -4.38 17.49
C SER A 73 11.31 -5.17 17.57
N GLY A 74 12.43 -4.47 17.51
CA GLY A 74 13.76 -5.05 17.49
C GLY A 74 14.73 -3.94 17.12
N ASP A 75 15.89 -3.87 17.75
CA ASP A 75 16.91 -2.90 17.38
C ASP A 75 17.67 -3.38 16.15
N GLY A 76 18.03 -2.43 15.28
CA GLY A 76 18.82 -2.71 14.08
C GLY A 76 18.09 -2.35 12.79
N ASN A 77 18.65 -2.84 11.68
CA ASN A 77 18.12 -2.59 10.35
C ASN A 77 17.01 -3.59 10.04
N HIS A 78 15.96 -3.09 9.42
CA HIS A 78 14.83 -3.86 8.96
C HIS A 78 14.54 -3.56 7.50
N THR A 79 14.07 -4.58 6.80
CA THR A 79 13.58 -4.50 5.43
C THR A 79 12.18 -5.08 5.35
N PHE A 80 11.31 -4.41 4.62
CA PHE A 80 9.95 -4.87 4.36
C PHE A 80 9.64 -4.62 2.89
N LEU A 81 9.31 -5.67 2.14
CA LEU A 81 8.86 -5.60 0.76
C LEU A 81 7.49 -6.27 0.66
N ALA A 82 6.57 -5.68 -0.10
CA ALA A 82 5.26 -6.24 -0.40
C ALA A 82 4.96 -6.10 -1.89
N PHE A 83 4.58 -7.22 -2.51
CA PHE A 83 4.19 -7.38 -3.90
C PHE A 83 2.72 -7.79 -3.99
N PHE A 84 2.01 -7.23 -4.96
CA PHE A 84 0.65 -7.61 -5.30
C PHE A 84 0.47 -7.63 -6.81
N ASP A 85 -0.16 -8.69 -7.27
CA ASP A 85 -0.53 -8.93 -8.66
C ASP A 85 -2.06 -8.99 -8.75
N TYR A 86 -2.65 -8.07 -9.51
CA TYR A 86 -4.09 -7.95 -9.64
C TYR A 86 -4.51 -8.15 -11.08
N GLU A 87 -5.70 -8.69 -11.26
CA GLU A 87 -6.34 -8.83 -12.56
C GLU A 87 -7.55 -7.91 -12.60
N ILE A 88 -7.61 -7.01 -13.60
CA ILE A 88 -8.78 -6.17 -13.86
C ILE A 88 -9.50 -6.74 -15.09
N ASN A 89 -10.66 -7.34 -14.84
CA ASN A 89 -11.56 -7.85 -15.91
C ASN A 89 -10.91 -8.82 -16.90
N GLU A 90 -9.91 -9.60 -16.50
CA GLU A 90 -9.15 -10.46 -17.41
C GLU A 90 -10.04 -11.41 -18.26
N ASP A 91 -11.10 -11.96 -17.68
CA ASP A 91 -12.11 -12.79 -18.37
C ASP A 91 -12.81 -12.08 -19.56
N GLY A 92 -12.87 -10.74 -19.53
CA GLY A 92 -13.59 -9.89 -20.47
C GLY A 92 -12.71 -9.31 -21.58
N ASP A 93 -11.54 -8.77 -21.23
CA ASP A 93 -10.64 -8.06 -22.14
C ASP A 93 -9.15 -8.35 -21.95
N THR A 94 -8.80 -9.31 -21.09
CA THR A 94 -7.43 -9.80 -20.84
C THR A 94 -6.47 -8.73 -20.30
N PHE A 95 -5.28 -9.13 -19.83
CA PHE A 95 -4.28 -8.23 -19.27
C PHE A 95 -3.63 -7.23 -20.28
N PHE A 96 -3.90 -7.33 -21.59
CA PHE A 96 -3.16 -6.56 -22.62
C PHE A 96 -3.44 -5.05 -22.64
N ASN A 97 -4.46 -4.58 -21.94
CA ASN A 97 -4.88 -3.17 -21.94
C ASN A 97 -4.68 -2.51 -20.57
N GLU A 98 -3.91 -3.15 -19.68
CA GLU A 98 -3.58 -2.64 -18.38
C GLU A 98 -2.29 -1.82 -18.40
N TYR A 99 -2.19 -0.88 -17.45
CA TYR A 99 -1.00 -0.05 -17.29
C TYR A 99 -0.80 0.41 -15.86
N GLY A 100 0.47 0.49 -15.45
CA GLY A 100 0.87 1.02 -14.17
C GLY A 100 1.37 2.46 -14.25
N ALA A 101 1.13 3.25 -13.21
CA ALA A 101 1.68 4.60 -13.10
C ALA A 101 2.16 4.94 -11.70
N VAL A 102 3.31 5.61 -11.64
CA VAL A 102 3.82 6.27 -10.44
C VAL A 102 3.23 7.67 -10.31
N ASN A 103 2.76 8.01 -9.11
CA ASN A 103 2.10 9.28 -8.87
C ASN A 103 2.72 10.02 -7.69
N ASN A 104 2.89 11.33 -7.88
CA ASN A 104 3.51 12.23 -6.90
C ASN A 104 4.87 11.74 -6.40
N GLU A 105 5.74 11.31 -7.31
CA GLU A 105 7.09 10.78 -6.99
C GLU A 105 7.90 11.71 -6.06
N SER A 106 7.74 13.04 -6.20
CA SER A 106 8.33 14.03 -5.28
C SER A 106 7.95 13.89 -3.79
N ALA A 107 6.91 13.10 -3.47
CA ALA A 107 6.46 12.81 -2.13
C ALA A 107 7.03 11.49 -1.55
N LEU A 108 7.83 10.75 -2.33
CA LEU A 108 8.51 9.53 -1.91
C LEU A 108 9.33 9.81 -0.64
N LYS A 109 9.22 8.93 0.34
CA LYS A 109 9.89 9.09 1.63
C LYS A 109 11.26 8.43 1.64
N THR A 110 12.16 8.92 2.49
CA THR A 110 13.44 8.25 2.72
C THR A 110 13.21 6.83 3.23
N GLY A 111 13.91 5.87 2.64
CA GLY A 111 13.76 4.45 2.96
C GLY A 111 12.61 3.77 2.21
N GLN A 112 11.72 4.52 1.56
CA GLN A 112 10.66 3.95 0.74
C GLN A 112 11.21 3.60 -0.65
N SER A 113 10.89 2.40 -1.13
CA SER A 113 11.16 1.95 -2.49
C SER A 113 9.87 1.46 -3.15
N TRP A 114 9.84 1.40 -4.48
CA TRP A 114 8.68 0.97 -5.24
C TRP A 114 9.11 0.35 -6.57
N GLU A 115 8.21 -0.38 -7.21
CA GLU A 115 8.40 -0.89 -8.56
C GLU A 115 7.03 -1.19 -9.17
N ILE A 116 6.95 -1.02 -10.48
CA ILE A 116 5.80 -1.45 -11.29
C ILE A 116 6.39 -2.24 -12.45
N ASP A 117 5.96 -3.48 -12.63
CA ASP A 117 6.41 -4.29 -13.76
C ASP A 117 5.39 -5.38 -14.09
N ASP A 118 5.62 -6.05 -15.21
CA ASP A 118 4.92 -7.29 -15.55
C ASP A 118 5.28 -8.38 -14.52
N PRO A 119 4.29 -9.08 -13.91
CA PRO A 119 4.54 -10.05 -12.85
C PRO A 119 5.39 -11.27 -13.31
N TRP A 120 5.39 -11.59 -14.60
CA TRP A 120 6.00 -12.81 -15.15
C TRP A 120 7.24 -12.56 -16.00
N PHE A 121 7.28 -11.44 -16.71
CA PHE A 121 8.34 -11.07 -17.62
C PHE A 121 9.24 -9.96 -17.08
N GLY A 122 8.79 -9.27 -16.03
CA GLY A 122 9.56 -8.29 -15.28
C GLY A 122 10.55 -8.89 -14.29
N ASP A 123 11.27 -8.04 -13.57
CA ASP A 123 12.16 -8.44 -12.47
C ASP A 123 11.61 -8.12 -11.06
N ILE A 124 10.46 -7.46 -10.97
CA ILE A 124 9.77 -7.10 -9.72
C ILE A 124 9.57 -8.26 -8.75
N TYR A 125 9.08 -9.41 -9.21
CA TYR A 125 8.87 -10.57 -8.36
C TYR A 125 10.21 -11.12 -7.84
N GLY A 126 11.23 -11.11 -8.70
CA GLY A 126 12.60 -11.48 -8.35
C GLY A 126 13.19 -10.56 -7.28
N HIS A 127 13.02 -9.24 -7.43
CA HIS A 127 13.47 -8.26 -6.44
C HIS A 127 12.85 -8.47 -5.05
N VAL A 128 11.57 -8.84 -5.01
CA VAL A 128 10.88 -9.16 -3.75
C VAL A 128 11.34 -10.50 -3.18
N VAL A 129 11.37 -11.57 -3.97
CA VAL A 129 11.76 -12.91 -3.49
C VAL A 129 13.21 -12.93 -3.01
N ASP A 130 14.14 -12.33 -3.76
CA ASP A 130 15.55 -12.29 -3.40
C ASP A 130 15.86 -11.25 -2.31
N GLY A 131 14.92 -10.34 -2.03
CA GLY A 131 15.07 -9.29 -1.01
C GLY A 131 16.17 -8.28 -1.36
N THR A 132 16.45 -8.10 -2.65
CA THR A 132 17.52 -7.20 -3.14
C THR A 132 17.13 -5.73 -3.12
N GLY A 133 15.85 -5.45 -2.84
CA GLY A 133 15.26 -4.11 -2.89
C GLY A 133 14.70 -3.79 -4.27
N LEU A 134 13.69 -2.93 -4.28
CA LEU A 134 13.00 -2.44 -5.48
C LEU A 134 13.79 -1.29 -6.12
N ASP A 135 13.73 -1.17 -7.44
CA ASP A 135 14.61 -0.28 -8.20
C ASP A 135 14.05 1.14 -8.46
N ASN A 136 12.78 1.39 -8.13
CA ASN A 136 12.05 2.62 -8.39
C ASN A 136 11.84 2.91 -9.88
N ASP A 137 11.62 1.87 -10.67
CA ASP A 137 11.25 1.99 -12.08
C ASP A 137 9.81 1.52 -12.38
N ASN A 138 9.34 1.94 -13.55
CA ASN A 138 8.08 1.46 -14.13
C ASN A 138 8.38 0.74 -15.45
N GLY A 139 8.54 -0.58 -15.37
CA GLY A 139 8.72 -1.49 -16.51
C GLY A 139 7.43 -1.82 -17.25
N ALA A 140 6.26 -1.70 -16.59
CA ALA A 140 4.95 -2.03 -17.16
C ALA A 140 4.37 -0.89 -18.02
N VAL A 141 4.91 -0.73 -19.23
CA VAL A 141 4.48 0.33 -20.16
C VAL A 141 3.14 0.00 -20.87
N ASP A 142 2.82 -1.28 -21.05
CA ASP A 142 1.58 -1.80 -21.67
C ASP A 142 1.50 -3.33 -21.44
N GLY A 143 0.39 -3.84 -20.89
CA GLY A 143 0.22 -5.26 -20.59
C GLY A 143 -0.05 -5.53 -19.11
N ASP A 144 0.25 -6.75 -18.67
CA ASP A 144 0.03 -7.22 -17.30
C ASP A 144 0.79 -6.34 -16.29
N VAL A 145 0.18 -6.04 -15.14
CA VAL A 145 0.73 -5.08 -14.18
C VAL A 145 0.67 -5.61 -12.76
N SER A 146 1.84 -5.59 -12.14
CA SER A 146 1.98 -5.82 -10.71
C SER A 146 2.65 -4.63 -10.02
N PHE A 147 2.46 -4.52 -8.70
CA PHE A 147 3.04 -3.45 -7.90
C PHE A 147 3.81 -4.00 -6.72
N ALA A 148 4.93 -3.35 -6.42
CA ALA A 148 5.63 -3.56 -5.18
C ALA A 148 5.94 -2.24 -4.49
N MET A 149 5.89 -2.25 -3.15
CA MET A 149 6.42 -1.19 -2.32
C MET A 149 7.23 -1.77 -1.17
N GLY A 150 8.29 -1.05 -0.81
CA GLY A 150 9.22 -1.45 0.21
C GLY A 150 9.60 -0.34 1.17
N TRP A 151 10.14 -0.74 2.32
CA TRP A 151 10.73 0.13 3.32
C TRP A 151 12.00 -0.47 3.89
N ASP A 152 13.08 0.29 3.82
CA ASP A 152 14.31 0.09 4.58
C ASP A 152 14.36 1.11 5.73
N PHE A 153 14.53 0.62 6.96
CA PHE A 153 14.56 1.48 8.13
C PHE A 153 15.43 0.90 9.24
N THR A 154 15.79 1.74 10.21
CA THR A 154 16.53 1.32 11.40
C THR A 154 15.70 1.65 12.63
N LEU A 155 15.59 0.69 13.54
CA LEU A 155 14.99 0.89 14.85
C LEU A 155 16.08 0.97 15.91
N LEU A 156 15.93 1.92 16.84
CA LEU A 156 16.69 1.98 18.07
C LEU A 156 16.05 1.06 19.13
N ALA A 157 16.77 0.89 20.25
CA ALA A 157 16.24 0.16 21.39
C ALA A 157 14.92 0.78 21.87
N ASP A 158 13.94 -0.09 22.15
CA ASP A 158 12.58 0.25 22.58
C ASP A 158 11.72 0.99 21.53
N GLU A 159 12.15 1.06 20.27
CA GLU A 159 11.30 1.54 19.17
C GLU A 159 10.47 0.41 18.55
N THR A 160 9.39 0.79 17.88
CA THR A 160 8.47 -0.10 17.16
C THR A 160 8.10 0.58 15.85
N ALA A 161 8.25 -0.15 14.74
CA ALA A 161 7.78 0.28 13.44
C ALA A 161 6.39 -0.30 13.16
N THR A 162 5.54 0.50 12.55
CA THR A 162 4.26 0.08 11.96
C THR A 162 4.23 0.50 10.50
N ILE A 163 4.18 -0.48 9.60
CA ILE A 163 3.95 -0.27 8.17
C ILE A 163 2.47 -0.50 7.89
N THR A 164 1.84 0.47 7.23
CA THR A 164 0.47 0.36 6.75
C THR A 164 0.46 0.36 5.23
N LEU A 165 -0.12 -0.67 4.65
CA LEU A 165 -0.37 -0.81 3.21
C LEU A 165 -1.86 -0.58 2.97
N LYS A 166 -2.20 0.20 1.96
CA LYS A 166 -3.60 0.40 1.55
C LYS A 166 -3.73 0.17 0.05
N LEU A 167 -4.57 -0.79 -0.29
CA LEU A 167 -4.97 -1.16 -1.64
C LEU A 167 -6.46 -0.83 -1.74
N PHE A 168 -6.83 0.09 -2.61
CA PHE A 168 -8.22 0.54 -2.69
C PHE A 168 -8.50 1.11 -4.07
N GLU A 169 -9.77 1.19 -4.40
CA GLU A 169 -10.23 1.89 -5.59
C GLU A 169 -11.03 3.13 -5.21
N PHE A 170 -11.17 4.03 -6.17
CA PHE A 170 -12.25 4.98 -6.18
C PHE A 170 -13.01 4.85 -7.49
N ALA A 171 -14.34 4.87 -7.43
CA ALA A 171 -15.11 5.18 -8.62
C ALA A 171 -14.68 6.57 -9.11
N LEU A 172 -14.35 6.69 -10.39
CA LEU A 172 -14.20 7.99 -11.03
C LEU A 172 -15.49 8.78 -10.79
N ASP A 173 -15.38 10.04 -10.36
CA ASP A 173 -16.56 10.88 -10.27
C ASP A 173 -17.14 11.13 -11.68
N ALA A 174 -18.33 11.73 -11.76
CA ALA A 174 -18.99 12.01 -13.04
C ALA A 174 -18.20 12.96 -13.97
N ALA A 175 -17.11 13.56 -13.49
CA ALA A 175 -16.18 14.39 -14.25
C ALA A 175 -14.88 13.64 -14.61
N GLY A 176 -14.77 12.35 -14.28
CA GLY A 176 -13.57 11.54 -14.49
C GLY A 176 -12.46 11.79 -13.47
N ALA A 177 -12.74 12.49 -12.37
CA ALA A 177 -11.77 12.74 -11.31
C ALA A 177 -11.91 11.67 -10.21
N ALA A 178 -10.87 10.87 -10.03
CA ALA A 178 -10.75 10.04 -8.85
C ALA A 178 -10.61 10.93 -7.60
N ASN A 179 -11.07 10.46 -6.43
CA ASN A 179 -10.63 10.99 -5.14
C ASN A 179 -9.16 10.62 -4.94
N THR A 180 -8.25 11.26 -5.67
CA THR A 180 -6.86 10.82 -5.77
C THR A 180 -6.19 10.82 -4.39
N PRO A 181 -5.40 9.79 -4.05
CA PRO A 181 -4.65 9.77 -2.80
C PRO A 181 -3.71 10.98 -2.70
N THR A 182 -3.52 11.48 -1.47
CA THR A 182 -2.49 12.48 -1.20
C THR A 182 -1.16 11.81 -0.86
N GLY A 183 -0.05 12.37 -1.34
CA GLY A 183 1.29 11.79 -1.12
C GLY A 183 1.69 10.87 -2.27
N PHE A 184 2.72 10.05 -2.04
CA PHE A 184 3.25 9.09 -3.01
C PHE A 184 2.31 7.87 -3.12
N PHE A 185 2.02 7.43 -4.34
CA PHE A 185 1.23 6.23 -4.59
C PHE A 185 1.50 5.64 -5.98
N LEU A 186 1.17 4.36 -6.16
CA LEU A 186 1.13 3.69 -7.45
C LEU A 186 -0.33 3.47 -7.87
N SER A 187 -0.57 3.35 -9.16
CA SER A 187 -1.89 3.02 -9.70
C SER A 187 -1.85 1.98 -10.80
N HIS A 188 -2.78 1.02 -10.74
CA HIS A 188 -3.14 0.05 -11.79
C HIS A 188 -4.38 0.53 -12.49
N MET A 189 -4.38 0.58 -13.80
CA MET A 189 -5.53 1.01 -14.58
C MET A 189 -5.76 0.08 -15.74
N ASP A 190 -7.03 -0.07 -16.10
CA ASP A 190 -7.49 -0.72 -17.32
C ASP A 190 -8.21 0.34 -18.18
N TYR A 191 -7.82 0.44 -19.45
CA TYR A 191 -8.34 1.47 -20.36
C TYR A 191 -9.83 1.30 -20.70
N ASP A 192 -10.34 0.08 -20.71
CA ASP A 192 -11.68 -0.25 -21.20
C ASP A 192 -12.72 -0.27 -20.08
N ASN A 193 -12.29 -0.35 -18.82
CA ASN A 193 -13.19 -0.59 -17.67
C ASN A 193 -13.29 0.56 -16.65
N ASP A 194 -12.59 1.68 -16.85
CA ASP A 194 -12.59 2.87 -15.97
C ASP A 194 -12.27 2.54 -14.49
N ARG A 195 -11.69 1.36 -14.19
CA ARG A 195 -11.29 0.95 -12.84
C ARG A 195 -9.84 1.26 -12.61
N VAL A 196 -9.55 1.70 -11.38
CA VAL A 196 -8.20 2.07 -10.96
C VAL A 196 -7.97 1.53 -9.55
N ILE A 197 -6.96 0.69 -9.41
CA ILE A 197 -6.44 0.28 -8.10
C ILE A 197 -5.36 1.26 -7.71
N TYR A 198 -5.42 1.76 -6.48
CA TYR A 198 -4.41 2.60 -5.88
C TYR A 198 -3.68 1.83 -4.79
N PHE A 199 -2.35 1.90 -4.82
CA PHE A 199 -1.50 1.33 -3.78
C PHE A 199 -0.71 2.44 -3.07
N THR A 200 -0.87 2.51 -1.75
CA THR A 200 -0.12 3.43 -0.88
C THR A 200 0.53 2.67 0.27
N SER A 201 1.66 3.17 0.75
CA SER A 201 2.28 2.68 1.98
C SER A 201 2.76 3.82 2.87
N SER A 202 2.80 3.56 4.19
CA SER A 202 3.35 4.49 5.18
C SER A 202 4.08 3.73 6.29
N LEU A 203 5.20 4.29 6.75
CA LEU A 203 5.94 3.85 7.92
C LEU A 203 5.78 4.85 9.07
N ASP A 204 5.35 4.36 10.22
CA ASP A 204 5.35 5.09 11.50
C ASP A 204 6.31 4.40 12.47
N ILE A 205 7.29 5.14 13.01
CA ILE A 205 8.21 4.65 14.03
C ILE A 205 7.91 5.39 15.32
N GLY A 206 7.48 4.65 16.34
CA GLY A 206 7.17 5.17 17.65
C GLY A 206 7.94 4.44 18.75
N GLY A 207 7.91 4.99 19.97
CA GLY A 207 8.65 4.43 21.11
C GLY A 207 10.02 5.09 21.32
N GLY A 208 10.92 4.33 21.92
CA GLY A 208 12.19 4.82 22.45
C GLY A 208 12.04 5.46 23.82
N ASN A 209 13.00 5.24 24.72
CA ASN A 209 13.10 6.09 25.90
C ASN A 209 13.27 7.53 25.41
N PRO A 210 12.39 8.49 25.77
CA PRO A 210 12.61 9.88 25.40
C PRO A 210 14.01 10.21 25.87
N VAL A 211 14.91 10.51 24.92
CA VAL A 211 16.30 10.87 25.23
C VAL A 211 16.19 11.91 26.34
N PRO A 212 16.65 11.62 27.57
CA PRO A 212 16.49 12.56 28.66
C PRO A 212 17.04 13.89 28.16
N GLU A 213 16.21 14.94 28.18
CA GLU A 213 16.59 16.25 27.65
C GLU A 213 18.04 16.49 28.06
N PRO A 214 18.94 16.69 27.07
CA PRO A 214 20.33 16.33 27.29
C PRO A 214 20.83 17.12 28.49
N ALA A 215 21.69 16.52 29.30
CA ALA A 215 22.25 17.13 30.49
C ALA A 215 22.80 18.55 30.24
N THR A 216 22.97 18.96 28.98
CA THR A 216 23.00 20.34 28.48
C THR A 216 21.97 21.29 29.08
N MET A 217 20.70 20.95 29.28
CA MET A 217 19.72 21.84 29.93
C MET A 217 20.08 22.06 31.41
N LEU A 218 20.47 20.98 32.10
CA LEU A 218 20.96 21.04 33.48
C LEU A 218 22.30 21.80 33.55
N LEU A 219 23.23 21.56 32.63
CA LEU A 219 24.54 22.20 32.53
C LEU A 219 24.42 23.69 32.17
N PHE A 220 23.50 24.03 31.27
CA PHE A 220 23.19 25.39 30.88
C PHE A 220 22.53 26.14 32.04
N GLY A 221 21.56 25.52 32.72
CA GLY A 221 20.93 26.06 33.92
C GLY A 221 21.92 26.28 35.07
N THR A 222 22.75 25.29 35.36
CA THR A 222 23.79 25.39 36.41
C THR A 222 24.90 26.36 36.03
N GLY A 223 25.29 26.43 34.75
CA GLY A 223 26.23 27.41 34.22
C GLY A 223 25.73 28.85 34.37
N LEU A 224 24.47 29.11 34.03
CA LEU A 224 23.84 30.43 34.22
C LEU A 224 23.72 30.80 35.70
N ALA A 225 23.31 29.86 36.56
CA ALA A 225 23.27 30.07 38.00
C ALA A 225 24.66 30.38 38.58
N GLY A 226 25.70 29.69 38.11
CA GLY A 226 27.10 29.95 38.45
C GLY A 226 27.57 31.34 38.04
N LEU A 227 27.27 31.77 36.80
CA LEU A 227 27.58 33.10 36.30
C LEU A 227 26.87 34.20 37.10
N TYR A 228 25.59 34.01 37.42
CA TYR A 228 24.83 34.95 38.26
C TYR A 228 25.42 35.05 39.66
N GLY A 229 25.77 33.91 40.28
CA GLY A 229 26.43 33.86 41.58
C GLY A 229 27.79 34.59 41.60
N ALA A 230 28.59 34.41 40.56
CA ALA A 230 29.88 35.09 40.39
C ALA A 230 29.71 36.62 40.25
N ARG A 231 28.72 37.07 39.47
CA ARG A 231 28.40 38.50 39.31
C ARG A 231 28.01 39.16 40.64
N ARG A 232 27.18 38.47 41.44
CA ARG A 232 26.71 38.99 42.73
C ARG A 232 27.83 39.14 43.77
N ARG A 233 28.84 38.26 43.74
CA ARG A 233 30.03 38.38 44.62
C ARG A 233 30.91 39.59 44.29
N ARG A 234 31.03 39.96 43.01
CA ARG A 234 31.81 41.16 42.62
C ARG A 234 31.18 42.46 43.10
N MET A 235 29.86 42.57 43.06
CA MET A 235 29.14 43.79 43.51
C MET A 235 29.23 44.06 45.02
N LYS A 236 29.51 43.06 45.85
CA LYS A 236 29.67 43.26 47.31
C LYS A 236 31.09 43.69 47.73
N LYS A 237 32.04 43.70 46.81
CA LYS A 237 33.44 44.08 47.07
C LYS A 237 33.80 45.48 46.53
N ALA A 238 32.85 46.16 45.90
CA ALA A 238 32.93 47.57 45.53
C ALA A 238 32.08 48.37 46.53
#